data_AF-A0A349DPS1-F1
#
_entry.id   AF-A0A349DPS1-F1
#
_cell.length_a   1.000
_cell.length_b   1.000
_cell.length_c   1.000
_cell.angle_alpha   90.00
_cell.angle_beta   90.00
_cell.angle_gamma   90.00
#
_symmetry.space_group_name_H-M   'P 1'
#
loop_
_entity.id
_entity.type
_entity.pdbx_description
1 polymer ?
#
loop_
_entity_poly.entity_id
_entity_poly.type
_entity_poly.pdbx_seq_one_letter_code
_entity_poly.pdbx_strand_id
1 'polypeptide(L)'
;GFSAMKWDMPQHTYFIFKKLIDFRPYQPPSYQLIAQALDQMGKYELAILYYEVILQAKWNDWDHKDFRLISALDYLRFLRKITASKVNFFKEYAKGRIGTLETWVNNTKYNGDQKDLLVYITWNTDNTYVDLFIKEPSKEVCSYHRKKTKEGGIMTQDVEGLGPVVYYADKAQRGKYTIRVNYYNEEWERASTKTRVYVVIYRNWGKENEKVIRKVVTLDSKDANDDEKEEKMQQIARMRF
;
A
#
# COMPACT_ATOMS: atom_id res chain seq x y z
N GLY A 1 -11.41 -3.79 -10.61
CA GLY A 1 -10.56 -2.80 -9.93
C GLY A 1 -9.13 -2.87 -10.43
N PHE A 2 -8.36 -3.88 -9.99
CA PHE A 2 -6.91 -3.95 -10.20
C PHE A 2 -6.49 -3.96 -11.69
N SER A 3 -7.26 -4.58 -12.58
CA SER A 3 -6.99 -4.48 -14.04
C SER A 3 -7.14 -3.05 -14.58
N ALA A 4 -8.13 -2.29 -14.11
CA ALA A 4 -8.30 -0.89 -14.51
C ALA A 4 -7.16 -0.02 -13.97
N MET A 5 -6.70 -0.28 -12.74
CA MET A 5 -5.51 0.39 -12.19
C MET A 5 -4.25 0.06 -12.98
N LYS A 6 -4.08 -1.19 -13.43
CA LYS A 6 -2.95 -1.61 -14.28
C LYS A 6 -2.92 -0.84 -15.61
N TRP A 7 -4.08 -0.45 -16.13
CA TRP A 7 -4.24 0.30 -17.38
C TRP A 7 -4.39 1.81 -17.18
N ASP A 8 -4.13 2.32 -15.98
CA ASP A 8 -4.24 3.74 -15.64
C ASP A 8 -5.63 4.34 -15.99
N MET A 9 -6.68 3.59 -15.68
CA MET A 9 -8.07 3.98 -15.92
C MET A 9 -8.76 4.38 -14.60
N PRO A 10 -8.57 5.60 -14.09
CA PRO A 10 -9.06 5.98 -12.77
C PRO A 10 -10.59 6.03 -12.69
N GLN A 11 -11.30 6.42 -13.77
CA GLN A 11 -12.77 6.43 -13.79
C GLN A 11 -13.32 5.02 -13.64
N HIS A 12 -12.76 4.05 -14.37
CA HIS A 12 -13.14 2.64 -14.25
C HIS A 12 -12.79 2.06 -12.88
N THR A 13 -11.62 2.44 -12.35
CA THR A 13 -11.19 2.08 -11.00
C THR A 13 -12.22 2.54 -9.97
N TYR A 14 -12.62 3.82 -10.01
CA TYR A 14 -13.66 4.40 -9.17
C TYR A 14 -14.98 3.63 -9.26
N PHE A 15 -15.54 3.47 -10.46
CA PHE A 15 -16.87 2.85 -10.62
C PHE A 15 -16.89 1.39 -10.16
N ILE A 16 -15.82 0.62 -10.45
CA ILE A 16 -15.77 -0.78 -10.06
C ILE A 16 -15.65 -0.92 -8.53
N PHE A 17 -14.78 -0.16 -7.88
CA PHE A 17 -14.64 -0.24 -6.42
C PHE A 17 -15.82 0.38 -5.69
N LYS A 18 -16.45 1.42 -6.23
CA LYS A 18 -17.70 1.95 -5.69
C LYS A 18 -18.78 0.87 -5.67
N LYS A 19 -18.96 0.14 -6.78
CA LYS A 19 -19.88 -1.00 -6.85
C LYS A 19 -19.50 -2.09 -5.84
N LEU A 20 -18.20 -2.34 -5.62
CA LEU A 20 -17.76 -3.32 -4.62
C LEU A 20 -18.15 -2.93 -3.19
N ILE A 21 -18.07 -1.64 -2.84
CA ILE A 21 -18.50 -1.15 -1.53
C ILE A 21 -20.00 -1.36 -1.31
N ASP A 22 -20.83 -1.31 -2.35
CA ASP A 22 -22.27 -1.61 -2.23
C ASP A 22 -22.51 -3.07 -1.75
N PHE A 23 -21.59 -4.00 -2.03
CA PHE A 23 -21.65 -5.40 -1.58
C PHE A 23 -20.83 -5.69 -0.33
N ARG A 24 -19.70 -4.99 -0.15
CA ARG A 24 -18.72 -5.22 0.91
C ARG A 24 -18.35 -3.91 1.60
N PRO A 25 -19.31 -3.23 2.24
CA PRO A 25 -19.08 -1.90 2.85
C PRO A 25 -18.14 -1.96 4.05
N TYR A 26 -17.89 -3.15 4.60
CA TYR A 26 -17.02 -3.39 5.75
C TYR A 26 -15.54 -3.62 5.37
N GLN A 27 -15.17 -3.54 4.08
CA GLN A 27 -13.80 -3.77 3.61
C GLN A 27 -13.11 -2.44 3.25
N PRO A 28 -12.22 -1.90 4.12
CA PRO A 28 -11.61 -0.60 3.90
C PRO A 28 -10.66 -0.50 2.69
N PRO A 29 -10.02 -1.57 2.15
CA PRO A 29 -9.24 -1.50 0.89
C PRO A 29 -9.95 -0.81 -0.26
N SER A 30 -11.24 -1.07 -0.45
CA SER A 30 -12.00 -0.47 -1.55
C SER A 30 -12.10 1.05 -1.42
N TYR A 31 -12.23 1.57 -0.19
CA TYR A 31 -12.33 3.00 0.07
C TYR A 31 -11.02 3.74 -0.26
N GLN A 32 -9.88 3.15 0.12
CA GLN A 32 -8.56 3.73 -0.20
C GLN A 32 -8.33 3.76 -1.70
N LEU A 33 -8.65 2.67 -2.40
CA LEU A 33 -8.49 2.59 -3.85
C LEU A 33 -9.40 3.57 -4.60
N ILE A 34 -10.59 3.85 -4.06
CA ILE A 34 -11.45 4.94 -4.56
C ILE A 34 -10.81 6.31 -4.30
N ALA A 35 -10.31 6.57 -3.09
CA ALA A 35 -9.67 7.84 -2.77
C ALA A 35 -8.48 8.14 -3.70
N GLN A 36 -7.66 7.12 -3.99
CA GLN A 36 -6.55 7.23 -4.95
C GLN A 36 -7.03 7.48 -6.39
N ALA A 37 -8.10 6.82 -6.84
CA ALA A 37 -8.67 7.05 -8.17
C ALA A 37 -9.26 8.46 -8.31
N LEU A 38 -9.96 8.94 -7.28
CA LEU A 38 -10.50 10.30 -7.22
C LEU A 38 -9.38 11.35 -7.23
N ASP A 39 -8.28 11.08 -6.52
CA ASP A 39 -7.08 11.92 -6.58
C ASP A 39 -6.52 12.03 -8.00
N GLN A 40 -6.40 10.90 -8.72
CA GLN A 40 -5.96 10.87 -10.11
C GLN A 40 -6.91 11.65 -11.05
N MET A 41 -8.19 11.71 -10.73
CA MET A 41 -9.20 12.45 -11.48
C MET A 41 -9.32 13.93 -11.09
N GLY A 42 -8.53 14.39 -10.10
CA GLY A 42 -8.63 15.76 -9.57
C GLY A 42 -9.89 16.04 -8.74
N LYS A 43 -10.60 15.00 -8.29
CA LYS A 43 -11.84 15.08 -7.48
C LYS A 43 -11.49 15.13 -6.00
N TYR A 44 -10.81 16.19 -5.59
CA TYR A 44 -10.15 16.31 -4.29
C TYR A 44 -11.12 16.29 -3.10
N GLU A 45 -12.27 16.93 -3.24
CA GLU A 45 -13.33 16.94 -2.23
C GLU A 45 -13.83 15.53 -1.90
N LEU A 46 -14.04 14.72 -2.95
CA LEU A 46 -14.46 13.33 -2.78
C LEU A 46 -13.30 12.48 -2.24
N ALA A 47 -12.07 12.70 -2.71
CA ALA A 47 -10.90 11.98 -2.19
C ALA A 47 -10.74 12.21 -0.68
N ILE A 48 -10.87 13.45 -0.20
CA ILE A 48 -10.87 13.82 1.22
C ILE A 48 -11.94 13.01 1.97
N LEU A 49 -13.19 13.01 1.47
CA LEU A 49 -14.30 12.32 2.11
C LEU A 49 -14.00 10.81 2.29
N TYR A 50 -13.50 10.14 1.26
CA TYR A 50 -13.17 8.72 1.35
C TYR A 50 -12.01 8.44 2.32
N TYR A 51 -10.98 9.29 2.36
CA TYR A 51 -9.92 9.17 3.37
C TYR A 51 -10.45 9.37 4.78
N GLU A 52 -11.31 10.36 5.02
CA GLU A 52 -11.92 10.57 6.34
C GLU A 52 -12.79 9.38 6.75
N VAL A 53 -13.58 8.80 5.83
CA VAL A 53 -14.35 7.59 6.14
C VAL A 53 -13.44 6.45 6.63
N ILE A 54 -12.31 6.22 5.97
CA ILE A 54 -11.33 5.18 6.41
C ILE A 54 -10.82 5.46 7.82
N LEU A 55 -10.49 6.72 8.13
CA LEU A 55 -9.88 7.05 9.41
C LEU A 55 -10.89 7.13 10.56
N GLN A 56 -12.15 7.45 10.29
CA GLN A 56 -13.18 7.67 11.31
C GLN A 56 -14.10 6.45 11.53
N ALA A 57 -14.34 5.63 10.51
CA ALA A 57 -15.20 4.45 10.64
C ALA A 57 -14.52 3.35 11.46
N LYS A 58 -15.30 2.53 12.17
CA LYS A 58 -14.81 1.31 12.83
C LYS A 58 -14.78 0.17 11.82
N TRP A 59 -13.63 -0.48 11.70
CA TRP A 59 -13.44 -1.59 10.78
C TRP A 59 -13.17 -2.87 11.57
N ASN A 60 -14.26 -3.55 11.95
CA ASN A 60 -14.18 -4.85 12.62
C ASN A 60 -13.30 -5.78 11.77
N ASP A 61 -12.36 -6.49 12.40
CA ASP A 61 -11.39 -7.39 11.76
C ASP A 61 -10.33 -6.72 10.86
N TRP A 62 -10.30 -5.38 10.79
CA TRP A 62 -9.27 -4.62 10.06
C TRP A 62 -8.48 -3.66 10.94
N ASP A 63 -8.99 -3.30 12.13
CA ASP A 63 -8.28 -2.37 13.05
C ASP A 63 -6.90 -2.89 13.49
N HIS A 64 -6.68 -4.21 13.45
CA HIS A 64 -5.36 -4.84 13.71
C HIS A 64 -4.46 -4.91 12.47
N LYS A 65 -5.02 -4.70 11.28
CA LYS A 65 -4.28 -4.67 10.01
C LYS A 65 -3.85 -3.21 9.81
N ASP A 66 -2.63 -2.96 9.35
CA ASP A 66 -2.05 -1.60 9.24
C ASP A 66 -2.73 -0.69 8.18
N PHE A 67 -3.99 -0.97 7.85
CA PHE A 67 -4.77 -0.32 6.81
C PHE A 67 -5.06 1.15 7.13
N ARG A 68 -5.47 1.47 8.36
CA ARG A 68 -5.65 2.87 8.79
C ARG A 68 -4.34 3.64 8.68
N LEU A 69 -3.22 3.02 9.06
CA LEU A 69 -1.89 3.62 8.96
C LEU A 69 -1.53 3.92 7.50
N ILE A 70 -1.60 2.92 6.62
CA ILE A 70 -1.26 3.12 5.21
C ILE A 70 -2.18 4.16 4.54
N SER A 71 -3.47 4.15 4.86
CA SER A 71 -4.41 5.15 4.36
C SER A 71 -4.11 6.55 4.90
N ALA A 72 -3.68 6.68 6.15
CA ALA A 72 -3.23 7.95 6.72
C ALA A 72 -1.95 8.47 6.03
N LEU A 73 -1.00 7.60 5.71
CA LEU A 73 0.22 7.97 4.98
C LEU A 73 -0.09 8.45 3.56
N ASP A 74 -0.96 7.73 2.85
CA ASP A 74 -1.43 8.13 1.52
C ASP A 74 -2.20 9.47 1.58
N TYR A 75 -3.03 9.64 2.62
CA TYR A 75 -3.81 10.85 2.81
C TYR A 75 -2.92 12.05 3.16
N LEU A 76 -1.95 11.90 4.07
CA LEU A 76 -0.95 12.93 4.38
C LEU A 76 -0.23 13.41 3.13
N ARG A 77 0.23 12.47 2.30
CA ARG A 77 0.87 12.78 1.03
C ARG A 77 -0.09 13.54 0.10
N PHE A 78 -1.33 13.10 -0.01
CA PHE A 78 -2.36 13.78 -0.79
C PHE A 78 -2.62 15.20 -0.30
N LEU A 79 -2.76 15.41 1.02
CA LEU A 79 -2.97 16.72 1.63
C LEU A 79 -1.79 17.66 1.34
N ARG A 80 -0.54 17.17 1.51
CA ARG A 80 0.68 17.93 1.18
C ARG A 80 0.72 18.33 -0.31
N LYS A 81 0.26 17.46 -1.20
CA LYS A 81 0.16 17.75 -2.64
C LYS A 81 -0.84 18.87 -2.91
N ILE A 82 -2.03 18.81 -2.32
CA ILE A 82 -3.07 19.83 -2.57
C ILE A 82 -2.78 21.17 -1.90
N THR A 83 -2.06 21.20 -0.77
CA THR A 83 -1.62 22.45 -0.15
C THR A 83 -0.53 23.15 -0.97
N ALA A 84 0.33 22.39 -1.65
CA ALA A 84 1.31 22.92 -2.60
C ALA A 84 0.66 23.50 -3.87
N SER A 85 -0.58 23.10 -4.21
CA SER A 85 -1.32 23.70 -5.33
C SER A 85 -1.66 25.17 -5.08
N LYS A 86 -1.59 25.98 -6.15
CA LYS A 86 -1.93 27.42 -6.10
C LYS A 86 -3.42 27.67 -5.96
N VAL A 87 -4.26 26.81 -6.53
CA VAL A 87 -5.73 26.97 -6.58
C VAL A 87 -6.36 25.71 -6.03
N ASN A 88 -6.64 25.69 -4.72
CA ASN A 88 -7.43 24.63 -4.10
C ASN A 88 -8.26 25.21 -2.94
N PHE A 89 -9.58 25.05 -3.03
CA PHE A 89 -10.55 25.51 -2.04
C PHE A 89 -10.32 24.88 -0.65
N PHE A 90 -9.81 23.65 -0.59
CA PHE A 90 -9.59 22.89 0.63
C PHE A 90 -8.21 23.08 1.26
N LYS A 91 -7.43 24.07 0.81
CA LYS A 91 -6.06 24.28 1.29
C LYS A 91 -5.99 24.53 2.79
N GLU A 92 -6.90 25.33 3.36
CA GLU A 92 -6.92 25.61 4.80
C GLU A 92 -7.33 24.40 5.61
N TYR A 93 -8.34 23.65 5.16
CA TYR A 93 -8.71 22.36 5.75
C TYR A 93 -7.52 21.39 5.73
N ALA A 94 -6.84 21.27 4.58
CA ALA A 94 -5.71 20.37 4.40
C ALA A 94 -4.54 20.72 5.34
N LYS A 95 -4.20 22.01 5.49
CA LYS A 95 -3.17 22.46 6.46
C LYS A 95 -3.51 22.05 7.89
N GLY A 96 -4.74 22.32 8.33
CA GLY A 96 -5.19 21.93 9.68
C GLY A 96 -5.15 20.42 9.88
N ARG A 97 -5.60 19.66 8.88
CA ARG A 97 -5.69 18.20 8.95
C ARG A 97 -4.33 17.51 8.92
N ILE A 98 -3.34 18.06 8.21
CA ILE A 98 -1.96 17.54 8.19
C ILE A 98 -1.41 17.45 9.62
N GLY A 99 -1.48 18.52 10.42
CA GLY A 99 -0.91 18.52 11.77
C GLY A 99 -1.53 17.48 12.69
N THR A 100 -2.86 17.30 12.62
CA THR A 100 -3.56 16.25 13.37
C THR A 100 -3.12 14.85 12.93
N LEU A 101 -3.00 14.61 11.63
CA LEU A 101 -2.61 13.31 11.10
C LEU A 101 -1.14 12.98 11.38
N GLU A 102 -0.23 13.95 11.29
CA GLU A 102 1.19 13.76 11.64
C GLU A 102 1.31 13.38 13.12
N THR A 103 0.57 14.05 13.99
CA THR A 103 0.54 13.72 15.42
C THR A 103 0.02 12.30 15.65
N TRP A 104 -1.03 11.90 14.94
CA TRP A 104 -1.55 10.53 15.04
C TRP A 104 -0.52 9.49 14.53
N VAL A 105 0.07 9.69 13.35
CA VAL A 105 1.07 8.78 12.76
C VAL A 105 2.30 8.66 13.66
N ASN A 106 2.78 9.75 14.24
CA ASN A 106 3.93 9.76 15.15
C ASN A 106 3.69 8.93 16.42
N ASN A 107 2.43 8.80 16.86
CA ASN A 107 2.06 7.95 17.99
C ASN A 107 1.84 6.47 17.61
N THR A 108 2.01 6.10 16.33
CA THR A 108 1.95 4.70 15.89
C THR A 108 3.34 4.05 15.90
N LYS A 109 3.39 2.72 15.75
CA LYS A 109 4.65 1.96 15.60
C LYS A 109 5.54 2.41 14.43
N TYR A 110 4.99 3.17 13.48
CA TYR A 110 5.72 3.71 12.33
C TYR A 110 6.63 4.89 12.71
N ASN A 111 6.33 5.57 13.82
CA ASN A 111 7.10 6.65 14.45
C ASN A 111 7.93 7.47 13.44
N GLY A 112 7.29 8.31 12.63
CA GLY A 112 8.05 9.14 11.71
C GLY A 112 7.25 9.97 10.73
N ASP A 113 7.86 11.10 10.40
CA ASP A 113 7.49 12.12 9.43
C ASP A 113 8.03 11.83 8.01
N GLN A 114 9.09 11.01 7.89
CA GLN A 114 9.77 10.69 6.64
C GLN A 114 10.35 9.27 6.61
N LYS A 115 10.41 8.64 5.42
CA LYS A 115 11.13 7.37 5.18
C LYS A 115 11.91 7.39 3.88
N ASP A 116 13.12 6.84 3.86
CA ASP A 116 13.86 6.69 2.61
C ASP A 116 13.24 5.65 1.68
N LEU A 117 12.70 4.56 2.23
CA LEU A 117 11.96 3.55 1.49
C LEU A 117 10.71 3.15 2.28
N LEU A 118 9.55 3.21 1.65
CA LEU A 118 8.29 2.65 2.15
C LEU A 118 7.66 1.83 1.02
N VAL A 119 7.32 0.58 1.29
CA VAL A 119 6.67 -0.33 0.35
C VAL A 119 5.44 -0.88 1.02
N TYR A 120 4.30 -0.88 0.34
CA TYR A 120 3.16 -1.68 0.79
C TYR A 120 2.54 -2.45 -0.37
N ILE A 121 1.90 -3.56 -0.02
CA ILE A 121 1.15 -4.40 -0.95
C ILE A 121 -0.26 -4.67 -0.43
N THR A 122 -1.22 -4.79 -1.34
CA THR A 122 -2.60 -5.28 -1.11
C THR A 122 -3.00 -6.12 -2.32
N TRP A 123 -3.94 -7.05 -2.16
CA TRP A 123 -4.37 -7.94 -3.25
C TRP A 123 -5.88 -8.18 -3.23
N ASN A 124 -6.41 -8.80 -4.29
CA ASN A 124 -7.85 -8.86 -4.57
C ASN A 124 -8.52 -10.21 -4.27
N THR A 125 -7.80 -11.16 -3.70
CA THR A 125 -8.30 -12.50 -3.35
C THR A 125 -8.26 -12.64 -1.84
N ASP A 126 -9.43 -12.79 -1.23
CA ASP A 126 -9.56 -12.97 0.22
C ASP A 126 -9.11 -14.38 0.63
N ASN A 127 -8.79 -14.61 1.90
CA ASN A 127 -8.25 -15.89 2.43
C ASN A 127 -7.06 -16.43 1.61
N THR A 128 -6.19 -15.55 1.11
CA THR A 128 -4.92 -15.95 0.50
C THR A 128 -3.78 -15.22 1.18
N TYR A 129 -2.58 -15.81 1.13
CA TYR A 129 -1.36 -15.22 1.67
C TYR A 129 -0.48 -14.72 0.53
N VAL A 130 -0.07 -13.46 0.63
CA VAL A 130 0.87 -12.85 -0.30
C VAL A 130 2.00 -12.23 0.51
N ASP A 131 3.13 -12.93 0.53
CA ASP A 131 4.29 -12.51 1.30
C ASP A 131 5.09 -11.46 0.55
N LEU A 132 5.50 -10.42 1.27
CA LEU A 132 6.46 -9.43 0.79
C LEU A 132 7.88 -9.86 1.13
N PHE A 133 8.77 -9.83 0.13
CA PHE A 133 10.19 -10.10 0.31
C PHE A 133 11.02 -8.92 -0.19
N ILE A 134 11.81 -8.31 0.69
CA ILE A 134 12.69 -7.19 0.37
C ILE A 134 14.14 -7.63 0.59
N LYS A 135 14.88 -7.83 -0.51
CA LYS A 135 16.32 -8.07 -0.47
C LYS A 135 17.07 -6.75 -0.48
N GLU A 136 17.76 -6.46 0.60
CA GLU A 136 18.52 -5.23 0.84
C GLU A 136 19.92 -5.28 0.20
N PRO A 137 20.64 -4.14 0.11
CA PRO A 137 22.00 -4.10 -0.44
C PRO A 137 23.00 -5.03 0.26
N SER A 138 22.82 -5.25 1.57
CA SER A 138 23.59 -6.19 2.39
C SER A 138 23.38 -7.67 2.00
N LYS A 139 22.44 -7.94 1.08
CA LYS A 139 21.90 -9.26 0.71
C LYS A 139 21.00 -9.88 1.79
N GLU A 140 20.80 -9.21 2.92
CA GLU A 140 19.80 -9.62 3.90
C GLU A 140 18.39 -9.47 3.31
N VAL A 141 17.49 -10.38 3.70
CA VAL A 141 16.11 -10.40 3.25
C VAL A 141 15.20 -10.05 4.43
N CYS A 142 14.39 -9.02 4.27
CA CYS A 142 13.27 -8.73 5.14
C CYS A 142 12.01 -9.43 4.62
N SER A 143 11.39 -10.23 5.47
CA SER A 143 10.19 -11.04 5.17
C SER A 143 9.38 -11.29 6.44
N TYR A 144 8.26 -12.03 6.36
CA TYR A 144 7.45 -12.38 7.52
C TYR A 144 8.22 -13.16 8.59
N HIS A 145 9.19 -14.00 8.19
CA HIS A 145 10.12 -14.70 9.10
C HIS A 145 11.16 -13.77 9.73
N ARG A 146 11.62 -12.75 8.99
CA ARG A 146 12.62 -11.79 9.44
C ARG A 146 12.11 -10.35 9.25
N LYS A 147 11.28 -9.92 10.20
CA LYS A 147 10.61 -8.61 10.17
C LYS A 147 11.51 -7.42 10.47
N LYS A 148 12.74 -7.66 10.93
CA LYS A 148 13.74 -6.62 11.20
C LYS A 148 15.09 -7.04 10.65
N THR A 149 15.71 -6.20 9.83
CA THR A 149 17.06 -6.43 9.29
C THR A 149 18.10 -5.66 10.09
N LYS A 150 19.37 -6.01 9.94
CA LYS A 150 20.49 -5.31 10.60
C LYS A 150 20.62 -3.86 10.12
N GLU A 151 20.23 -3.60 8.88
CA GLU A 151 20.30 -2.28 8.24
C GLU A 151 19.07 -1.40 8.53
N GLY A 152 18.18 -1.83 9.43
CA GLY A 152 17.05 -1.02 9.90
C GLY A 152 15.79 -1.11 9.05
N GLY A 153 15.69 -2.09 8.14
CA GLY A 153 14.45 -2.43 7.47
C GLY A 153 13.47 -3.09 8.43
N ILE A 154 12.22 -2.66 8.40
CA ILE A 154 11.14 -3.16 9.26
C ILE A 154 9.96 -3.58 8.39
N MET A 155 9.42 -4.77 8.64
CA MET A 155 8.20 -5.28 8.04
C MET A 155 7.09 -5.42 9.08
N THR A 156 5.87 -5.11 8.68
CA THR A 156 4.69 -5.31 9.51
C THR A 156 4.37 -6.80 9.67
N GLN A 157 3.41 -7.08 10.55
CA GLN A 157 2.90 -8.43 10.65
C GLN A 157 2.26 -8.83 9.32
N ASP A 158 2.45 -10.09 8.95
CA ASP A 158 1.76 -10.67 7.82
C ASP A 158 0.26 -10.80 8.15
N VAL A 159 -0.58 -10.64 7.13
CA VAL A 159 -2.02 -10.61 7.30
C VAL A 159 -2.67 -11.50 6.25
N GLU A 160 -3.52 -12.41 6.71
CA GLU A 160 -4.42 -13.12 5.83
C GLU A 160 -5.42 -12.13 5.21
N GLY A 161 -5.83 -12.36 3.96
CA GLY A 161 -6.97 -11.66 3.38
C GLY A 161 -6.58 -10.73 2.26
N LEU A 162 -6.66 -9.40 2.41
CA LEU A 162 -6.40 -8.42 1.33
C LEU A 162 -5.24 -7.48 1.64
N GLY A 163 -4.34 -7.85 2.56
CA GLY A 163 -3.30 -6.94 3.04
C GLY A 163 -3.82 -5.88 4.03
N PRO A 164 -3.04 -4.81 4.28
CA PRO A 164 -1.75 -4.53 3.68
C PRO A 164 -0.60 -5.21 4.42
N VAL A 165 0.44 -5.58 3.68
CA VAL A 165 1.78 -5.85 4.23
C VAL A 165 2.68 -4.69 3.88
N VAL A 166 3.43 -4.18 4.85
CA VAL A 166 4.23 -2.96 4.74
C VAL A 166 5.67 -3.25 5.11
N TYR A 167 6.60 -2.75 4.32
CA TYR A 167 8.01 -2.62 4.66
C TYR A 167 8.41 -1.15 4.68
N TYR A 168 9.24 -0.74 5.62
CA TYR A 168 9.86 0.58 5.59
C TYR A 168 11.27 0.59 6.14
N ALA A 169 12.06 1.56 5.68
CA ALA A 169 13.37 1.90 6.21
C ALA A 169 13.47 3.43 6.33
N ASP A 170 13.75 3.91 7.55
CA ASP A 170 13.93 5.34 7.83
C ASP A 170 15.15 5.88 7.08
N LYS A 171 16.23 5.09 7.09
CA LYS A 171 17.48 5.35 6.39
C LYS A 171 17.81 4.15 5.49
N ALA A 172 17.62 4.30 4.18
CA ALA A 172 17.89 3.22 3.24
C ALA A 172 19.38 3.19 2.89
N GLN A 173 19.98 2.00 2.90
CA GLN A 173 21.38 1.82 2.51
C GLN A 173 21.58 2.08 1.03
N ARG A 174 22.74 2.61 0.66
CA ARG A 174 23.08 2.77 -0.76
C ARG A 174 23.23 1.42 -1.42
N GLY A 175 22.70 1.27 -2.63
CA GLY A 175 22.80 0.04 -3.40
C GLY A 175 21.47 -0.51 -3.86
N LYS A 176 21.48 -1.80 -4.22
CA LYS A 176 20.37 -2.47 -4.90
C LYS A 176 19.38 -3.05 -3.89
N TYR A 177 18.12 -2.63 -3.99
CA TYR A 177 16.99 -3.32 -3.39
C TYR A 177 16.23 -4.14 -4.45
N THR A 178 15.80 -5.34 -4.06
CA THR A 178 14.92 -6.19 -4.89
C THR A 178 13.64 -6.47 -4.12
N ILE A 179 12.51 -6.14 -4.74
CA ILE A 179 11.18 -6.33 -4.17
C ILE A 179 10.54 -7.50 -4.90
N ARG A 180 10.17 -8.53 -4.15
CA ARG A 180 9.47 -9.70 -4.65
C ARG A 180 8.22 -9.96 -3.82
N VAL A 181 7.31 -10.72 -4.40
CA VAL A 181 6.20 -11.31 -3.68
C VAL A 181 6.26 -12.83 -3.84
N ASN A 182 5.93 -13.54 -2.78
CA ASN A 182 5.61 -14.96 -2.86
C ASN A 182 4.10 -15.14 -2.72
N TYR A 183 3.54 -16.09 -3.45
CA TYR A 183 2.12 -16.37 -3.44
C TYR A 183 1.90 -17.76 -2.89
N TYR A 184 1.06 -17.86 -1.86
CA TYR A 184 0.66 -19.12 -1.29
C TYR A 184 -0.88 -19.23 -1.34
N ASN A 185 -1.37 -20.38 -1.82
CA ASN A 185 -2.79 -20.65 -2.00
C ASN A 185 -3.11 -22.10 -1.61
N GLU A 186 -3.71 -22.29 -0.45
CA GLU A 186 -4.11 -23.62 0.05
C GLU A 186 -5.34 -24.17 -0.68
N GLU A 187 -6.21 -23.29 -1.21
CA GLU A 187 -7.44 -23.68 -1.89
C GLU A 187 -7.25 -23.67 -3.42
N TRP A 188 -6.92 -24.84 -3.97
CA TRP A 188 -6.85 -25.11 -5.41
C TRP A 188 -8.18 -24.87 -6.16
N GLU A 189 -9.30 -24.82 -5.43
CA GLU A 189 -10.66 -24.74 -6.00
C GLU A 189 -11.11 -23.33 -6.42
N ARG A 190 -10.38 -22.26 -6.05
CA ARG A 190 -10.73 -20.87 -6.46
C ARG A 190 -10.27 -20.52 -7.89
N ALA A 191 -10.43 -21.46 -8.81
CA ALA A 191 -9.90 -21.45 -10.18
C ALA A 191 -10.44 -20.34 -11.12
N SER A 192 -11.32 -19.43 -10.68
CA SER A 192 -11.92 -18.44 -11.58
C SER A 192 -11.32 -17.03 -11.49
N THR A 193 -10.67 -16.64 -10.40
CA THR A 193 -10.18 -15.26 -10.21
C THR A 193 -8.67 -15.19 -10.04
N LYS A 194 -7.98 -14.62 -11.04
CA LYS A 194 -6.54 -14.35 -10.93
C LYS A 194 -6.23 -13.39 -9.78
N THR A 195 -5.32 -13.79 -8.91
CA THR A 195 -4.73 -12.96 -7.86
C THR A 195 -3.94 -11.84 -8.49
N ARG A 196 -4.17 -10.62 -8.02
CA ARG A 196 -3.49 -9.41 -8.46
C ARG A 196 -3.04 -8.65 -7.23
N VAL A 197 -1.76 -8.34 -7.18
CA VAL A 197 -1.14 -7.57 -6.12
C VAL A 197 -0.94 -6.16 -6.62
N TYR A 198 -1.47 -5.19 -5.89
CA TYR A 198 -1.18 -3.79 -6.04
C TYR A 198 -0.03 -3.44 -5.09
N VAL A 199 1.06 -2.96 -5.66
CA VAL A 199 2.29 -2.62 -4.96
C VAL A 199 2.54 -1.13 -5.12
N VAL A 200 2.77 -0.47 -3.98
CA VAL A 200 3.16 0.94 -3.94
C VAL A 200 4.51 1.05 -3.26
N ILE A 201 5.42 1.74 -3.94
CA ILE A 201 6.80 1.96 -3.51
C ILE A 201 7.02 3.47 -3.46
N TYR A 202 7.27 3.98 -2.28
CA TYR A 202 7.73 5.32 -2.02
C TYR A 202 9.25 5.31 -1.80
N ARG A 203 9.95 6.15 -2.56
CA ARG A 203 11.32 6.55 -2.25
C ARG A 203 11.28 7.95 -1.67
N ASN A 204 11.95 8.16 -0.54
CA ASN A 204 11.99 9.43 0.18
C ASN A 204 10.59 9.96 0.53
N TRP A 205 9.73 9.07 1.06
CA TRP A 205 8.38 9.43 1.51
C TRP A 205 8.44 10.60 2.48
N GLY A 206 7.63 11.63 2.22
CA GLY A 206 7.58 12.84 3.03
C GLY A 206 8.71 13.85 2.81
N LYS A 207 9.63 13.61 1.87
CA LYS A 207 10.69 14.55 1.49
C LYS A 207 10.36 15.27 0.17
N GLU A 208 11.00 16.40 -0.10
CA GLU A 208 10.78 17.18 -1.33
C GLU A 208 11.06 16.40 -2.62
N ASN A 209 12.01 15.46 -2.57
CA ASN A 209 12.40 14.61 -3.70
C ASN A 209 11.73 13.23 -3.70
N GLU A 210 10.54 13.13 -3.07
CA GLU A 210 9.74 11.90 -3.05
C GLU A 210 9.46 11.38 -4.46
N LYS A 211 9.56 10.05 -4.64
CA LYS A 211 9.15 9.36 -5.87
C LYS A 211 8.23 8.20 -5.51
N VAL A 212 7.20 7.98 -6.35
CA VAL A 212 6.23 6.91 -6.14
C VAL A 212 6.14 6.03 -7.37
N ILE A 213 6.22 4.71 -7.16
CA ILE A 213 5.96 3.71 -8.18
C ILE A 213 4.73 2.93 -7.74
N ARG A 214 3.73 2.86 -8.60
CA ARG A 214 2.51 2.07 -8.43
C ARG A 214 2.49 1.00 -9.50
N LYS A 215 2.28 -0.26 -9.10
CA LYS A 215 2.26 -1.38 -10.04
C LYS A 215 1.22 -2.40 -9.63
N VAL A 216 0.52 -2.96 -10.62
CA VAL A 216 -0.30 -4.15 -10.43
C VAL A 216 0.38 -5.33 -11.09
N VAL A 217 0.63 -6.37 -10.31
CA VAL A 217 1.19 -7.65 -10.78
C VAL A 217 0.11 -8.71 -10.68
N THR A 218 0.02 -9.57 -11.69
CA THR A 218 -0.91 -10.70 -11.71
C THR A 218 -0.12 -11.95 -11.33
N LEU A 219 -0.59 -12.66 -10.32
CA LEU A 219 -0.11 -13.97 -9.91
C LEU A 219 -1.09 -15.02 -10.45
N ASP A 220 -0.54 -16.04 -11.07
CA ASP A 220 -1.28 -17.19 -11.59
C ASP A 220 -1.24 -18.33 -10.56
N SER A 221 -2.17 -19.28 -10.63
CA SER A 221 -2.21 -20.42 -9.70
C SER A 221 -0.93 -21.26 -9.79
N LYS A 222 -0.31 -21.31 -10.97
CA LYS A 222 1.02 -21.93 -11.16
C LYS A 222 2.18 -21.19 -10.49
N ASP A 223 1.98 -19.92 -10.11
CA ASP A 223 2.97 -19.15 -9.36
C ASP A 223 2.86 -19.43 -7.86
N ALA A 224 1.75 -20.05 -7.42
CA ALA A 224 1.57 -20.47 -6.05
C ALA A 224 2.58 -21.56 -5.69
N ASN A 225 3.31 -21.36 -4.61
CA ASN A 225 4.30 -22.31 -4.15
C ASN A 225 4.52 -22.20 -2.63
N ASP A 226 4.96 -23.31 -2.06
CA ASP A 226 5.24 -23.42 -0.62
C ASP A 226 6.75 -23.27 -0.35
N ASP A 227 7.52 -22.86 -1.35
CA ASP A 227 8.99 -22.91 -1.35
C ASP A 227 9.57 -21.50 -1.53
N GLU A 228 10.17 -20.96 -0.48
CA GLU A 228 10.75 -19.60 -0.46
C GLU A 228 12.04 -19.43 -1.30
N LYS A 229 12.27 -20.27 -2.30
CA LYS A 229 13.36 -20.07 -3.26
C LYS A 229 13.13 -18.79 -4.08
N GLU A 230 14.15 -17.93 -4.12
CA GLU A 230 14.10 -16.65 -4.83
C GLU A 230 13.69 -16.75 -6.31
N GLU A 231 13.94 -17.91 -6.95
CA GLU A 231 13.61 -18.18 -8.35
C GLU A 231 12.13 -18.46 -8.61
N LYS A 232 11.39 -18.88 -7.58
CA LYS A 232 9.94 -19.11 -7.62
C LYS A 232 9.13 -17.86 -7.27
N MET A 233 9.78 -16.86 -6.66
CA MET A 233 9.14 -15.61 -6.29
C MET A 233 9.01 -14.65 -7.48
N GLN A 234 7.87 -13.98 -7.58
CA GLN A 234 7.66 -12.97 -8.62
C GLN A 234 8.37 -11.67 -8.26
N GLN A 235 9.37 -11.28 -9.08
CA GLN A 235 10.05 -10.00 -8.90
C GLN A 235 9.17 -8.84 -9.37
N ILE A 236 8.85 -7.93 -8.45
CA ILE A 236 8.00 -6.77 -8.71
C ILE A 236 8.82 -5.59 -9.23
N ALA A 237 9.93 -5.29 -8.54
CA ALA A 237 10.75 -4.11 -8.79
C ALA A 237 12.20 -4.34 -8.38
N ARG A 238 13.09 -3.59 -9.04
CA ARG A 238 14.50 -3.44 -8.67
C ARG A 238 14.81 -1.96 -8.64
N MET A 239 15.38 -1.48 -7.55
CA MET A 239 15.75 -0.07 -7.40
C MET A 239 17.16 0.06 -6.86
N ARG A 240 17.77 1.20 -7.15
CA ARG A 240 19.09 1.56 -6.68
C ARG A 240 18.99 2.87 -5.90
N PHE A 241 19.38 2.81 -4.63
CA PHE A 241 19.53 3.96 -3.77
C PHE A 241 20.89 4.62 -3.99
#